data_AF-A0A6P5D358-F1
#
_entry.id   AF-A0A6P5D358-F1
#
_cell.length_a   1.000
_cell.length_b   1.000
_cell.length_c   1.000
_cell.angle_alpha   90.00
_cell.angle_beta   90.00
_cell.angle_gamma   90.00
#
_symmetry.space_group_name_H-M   'P 1'
#
loop_
_entity.id
_entity.type
_entity.pdbx_description
1 polymer ?
#
loop_
_entity_poly.entity_id
_entity_poly.type
_entity_poly.pdbx_seq_one_letter_code
_entity_poly.pdbx_strand_id
1 'polypeptide(L)'
;MGNGYYNIVATVLLVMNLERTRSLQDFCNCSAGTFCGKSNPELCISCPLNSFSSTSGQKSCDICRKCEGIFRIKKPCSSTSNAECECIPGFHCEGAGCSMCEKDCKQGQELTNEGCKDCSFGTFNDREHGICRPWTDCSLNGKAVLVNGTKESDVVCGPPSSDFSPGASSTIVPAPGREPGLTSQIVIFFLALTSAAMLCLASFVVLRFSVIKQGRKKLLYIFKQPFMRPVQTAQEEDACSCRFPEEEEGECEL
;
A
#
# COMPACT_ATOMS: atom_id res chain seq x y z
N MET A 1 -74.31 25.87 -31.35
CA MET A 1 -73.95 24.44 -31.22
C MET A 1 -72.66 24.04 -31.95
N GLY A 2 -71.82 24.97 -32.44
CA GLY A 2 -70.61 24.61 -33.23
C GLY A 2 -69.31 24.41 -32.43
N ASN A 3 -69.16 25.05 -31.27
CA ASN A 3 -67.88 25.09 -30.55
C ASN A 3 -67.57 23.78 -29.79
N GLY A 4 -68.59 23.10 -29.26
CA GLY A 4 -68.40 21.82 -28.56
C GLY A 4 -67.97 20.68 -29.48
N TYR A 5 -68.54 20.63 -30.70
CA TYR A 5 -68.25 19.58 -31.67
C TYR A 5 -66.81 19.65 -32.21
N TYR A 6 -66.32 20.86 -32.50
CA TYR A 6 -64.93 21.05 -32.94
C TYR A 6 -63.91 20.60 -31.89
N ASN A 7 -64.14 20.95 -30.62
CA ASN A 7 -63.25 20.54 -29.53
C ASN A 7 -63.24 19.01 -29.35
N ILE A 8 -64.39 18.34 -29.45
CA ILE A 8 -64.47 16.87 -29.37
C ILE A 8 -63.72 16.23 -30.54
N VAL A 9 -63.91 16.70 -31.78
CA VAL A 9 -63.22 16.16 -32.96
C VAL A 9 -61.71 16.38 -32.85
N ALA A 10 -61.27 17.55 -32.39
CA ALA A 10 -59.85 17.83 -32.16
C ALA A 10 -59.25 16.92 -31.08
N THR A 11 -59.95 16.70 -29.96
CA THR A 11 -59.51 15.79 -28.91
C THR A 11 -59.42 14.35 -29.43
N VAL A 12 -60.42 13.87 -30.18
CA VAL A 12 -60.39 12.52 -30.77
C VAL A 12 -59.22 12.37 -31.74
N LEU A 13 -58.97 13.35 -32.62
CA LEU A 13 -57.82 13.33 -33.53
C LEU A 13 -56.48 13.35 -32.79
N LEU A 14 -56.36 14.11 -31.71
CA LEU A 14 -55.15 14.12 -30.89
C LEU A 14 -54.94 12.79 -30.16
N VAL A 15 -56.00 12.19 -29.62
CA VAL A 15 -55.94 10.86 -28.97
C VAL A 15 -55.58 9.78 -29.97
N MET A 16 -56.20 9.76 -31.16
CA MET A 16 -55.87 8.79 -32.21
C MET A 16 -54.44 8.96 -32.76
N ASN A 17 -53.94 10.20 -32.87
CA ASN A 17 -52.53 10.44 -33.24
C ASN A 17 -51.57 10.05 -32.12
N LEU A 18 -51.95 10.23 -30.85
CA LEU A 18 -51.17 9.77 -29.69
C LEU A 18 -51.14 8.25 -29.58
N GLU A 19 -52.26 7.57 -29.88
CA GLU A 19 -52.36 6.11 -29.94
C GLU A 19 -51.59 5.54 -31.14
N ARG A 20 -51.65 6.20 -32.30
CA ARG A 20 -50.87 5.82 -33.49
C ARG A 20 -49.36 6.01 -33.28
N THR A 21 -48.95 7.05 -32.56
CA THR A 21 -47.52 7.25 -32.18
C THR A 21 -47.08 6.29 -31.08
N ARG A 22 -47.94 5.93 -30.12
CA ARG A 22 -47.68 4.85 -29.16
C ARG A 22 -47.57 3.48 -29.82
N SER A 23 -48.41 3.18 -30.82
CA SER A 23 -48.41 1.91 -31.54
C SER A 23 -47.16 1.70 -32.40
N LEU A 24 -46.49 2.76 -32.84
CA LEU A 24 -45.26 2.67 -33.64
C LEU A 24 -44.00 2.49 -32.77
N GLN A 25 -44.09 2.66 -31.44
CA GLN A 25 -42.89 2.89 -30.61
C GLN A 25 -42.35 1.69 -29.82
N ASP A 26 -42.95 0.49 -29.79
CA ASP A 26 -42.51 -0.47 -28.74
C ASP A 26 -42.38 -1.96 -29.03
N PHE A 27 -42.36 -2.42 -30.29
CA PHE A 27 -42.01 -3.83 -30.56
C PHE A 27 -40.57 -3.97 -31.08
N CYS A 28 -39.61 -3.71 -30.20
CA CYS A 28 -38.22 -4.14 -30.43
C CYS A 28 -38.13 -5.64 -30.09
N ASN A 29 -38.01 -6.51 -31.09
CA ASN A 29 -37.97 -7.97 -30.90
C ASN A 29 -36.63 -8.62 -31.32
N CYS A 30 -35.56 -7.84 -31.28
CA CYS A 30 -34.22 -8.29 -31.66
C CYS A 30 -33.64 -9.27 -30.64
N SER A 31 -32.89 -10.28 -31.08
CA SER A 31 -32.27 -11.27 -30.19
C SER A 31 -31.09 -10.69 -29.41
N ALA A 32 -30.65 -11.40 -28.35
CA ALA A 32 -29.37 -11.12 -27.70
C ALA A 32 -28.23 -11.04 -28.73
N GLY A 33 -27.24 -10.19 -28.49
CA GLY A 33 -26.19 -9.86 -29.45
C GLY A 33 -26.52 -8.75 -30.44
N THR A 34 -27.76 -8.25 -30.43
CA THR A 34 -28.23 -7.20 -31.31
C THR A 34 -29.03 -6.13 -30.55
N PHE A 35 -29.26 -4.99 -31.19
CA PHE A 35 -30.10 -3.90 -30.68
C PHE A 35 -30.95 -3.28 -31.79
N CYS A 36 -32.06 -2.63 -31.42
CA CYS A 36 -32.95 -1.98 -32.40
C CYS A 36 -32.40 -0.64 -32.92
N GLY A 37 -32.53 -0.44 -34.23
CA GLY A 37 -32.20 0.84 -34.87
C GLY A 37 -33.09 1.98 -34.35
N LYS A 38 -32.50 3.14 -34.05
CA LYS A 38 -33.23 4.33 -33.55
C LYS A 38 -34.34 4.82 -34.50
N SER A 39 -34.13 4.67 -35.81
CA SER A 39 -35.07 5.11 -36.86
C SER A 39 -36.00 4.01 -37.36
N ASN A 40 -35.66 2.73 -37.12
CA ASN A 40 -36.46 1.60 -37.55
C ASN A 40 -36.37 0.47 -36.48
N PRO A 41 -37.39 0.29 -35.64
CA PRO A 41 -37.39 -0.70 -34.56
C PRO A 41 -37.47 -2.16 -35.06
N GLU A 42 -37.78 -2.40 -36.33
CA GLU A 42 -37.72 -3.73 -36.96
C GLU A 42 -36.29 -4.10 -37.40
N LEU A 43 -35.39 -3.13 -37.47
CA LEU A 43 -34.00 -3.34 -37.87
C LEU A 43 -33.14 -3.74 -36.66
N CYS A 44 -32.66 -4.98 -36.66
CA CYS A 44 -31.73 -5.49 -35.66
C CYS A 44 -30.28 -5.31 -36.13
N ILE A 45 -29.51 -4.56 -35.36
CA ILE A 45 -28.11 -4.25 -35.64
C ILE A 45 -27.24 -5.00 -34.63
N SER A 46 -26.19 -5.68 -35.09
CA SER A 46 -25.24 -6.37 -34.21
C SER A 46 -24.54 -5.40 -33.27
N CYS A 47 -24.29 -5.85 -32.04
CA CYS A 47 -23.53 -5.06 -31.07
C CYS A 47 -22.13 -4.71 -31.61
N PRO A 48 -21.70 -3.44 -31.49
CA PRO A 48 -20.34 -3.05 -31.87
C PRO A 48 -19.28 -3.72 -30.98
N LEU A 49 -18.02 -3.62 -31.40
CA LEU A 49 -16.90 -4.18 -30.65
C LEU A 49 -16.85 -3.61 -29.22
N ASN A 50 -16.53 -4.46 -28.25
CA ASN A 50 -16.54 -4.13 -26.81
C ASN A 50 -17.92 -3.73 -26.27
N SER A 51 -19.00 -4.29 -26.84
CA SER A 51 -20.35 -4.19 -26.28
C SER A 51 -21.13 -5.50 -26.38
N PHE A 52 -22.20 -5.62 -25.61
CA PHE A 52 -23.03 -6.82 -25.55
C PHE A 52 -24.51 -6.48 -25.29
N SER A 53 -25.41 -7.39 -25.66
CA SER A 53 -26.81 -7.38 -25.22
C SER A 53 -27.22 -8.77 -24.75
N SER A 54 -27.57 -8.89 -23.47
CA SER A 54 -27.89 -10.17 -22.83
C SER A 54 -29.35 -10.60 -23.01
N THR A 55 -30.24 -9.63 -23.20
CA THR A 55 -31.68 -9.85 -23.36
C THR A 55 -32.15 -9.45 -24.75
N SER A 56 -33.27 -10.01 -25.18
CA SER A 56 -33.93 -9.58 -26.41
C SER A 56 -34.58 -8.20 -26.25
N GLY A 57 -34.76 -7.50 -27.36
CA GLY A 57 -35.50 -6.24 -27.41
C GLY A 57 -34.74 -5.03 -26.86
N GLN A 58 -33.42 -5.12 -26.71
CA GLN A 58 -32.63 -3.99 -26.26
C GLN A 58 -32.56 -2.89 -27.33
N LYS A 59 -32.73 -1.64 -26.91
CA LYS A 59 -32.63 -0.44 -27.77
C LYS A 59 -31.16 0.01 -27.97
N SER A 60 -30.23 -0.55 -27.20
CA SER A 60 -28.78 -0.32 -27.27
C SER A 60 -28.03 -1.47 -26.61
N CYS A 61 -26.78 -1.69 -27.01
CA CYS A 61 -25.89 -2.64 -26.33
C CYS A 61 -25.16 -1.97 -25.16
N ASP A 62 -24.94 -2.73 -24.09
CA ASP A 62 -24.15 -2.33 -22.94
C ASP A 62 -22.65 -2.45 -23.23
N ILE A 63 -21.85 -1.55 -22.69
CA ILE A 63 -20.39 -1.58 -22.87
C ILE A 63 -19.82 -2.73 -22.04
N CYS A 64 -18.92 -3.50 -22.64
CA CYS A 64 -18.21 -4.56 -21.94
C CYS A 64 -17.40 -4.01 -20.76
N ARG A 65 -17.49 -4.68 -19.62
CA ARG A 65 -16.63 -4.43 -18.47
C ARG A 65 -15.17 -4.63 -18.88
N LYS A 66 -14.31 -3.73 -18.42
CA LYS A 66 -12.86 -3.86 -18.54
C LYS A 66 -12.28 -4.43 -17.25
N CYS A 67 -11.38 -5.40 -17.38
CA CYS A 67 -10.62 -5.95 -16.26
C CYS A 67 -9.18 -5.42 -16.38
N GLU A 68 -8.87 -4.39 -15.60
CA GLU A 68 -7.57 -3.69 -15.61
C GLU A 68 -7.02 -3.56 -14.18
N GLY A 69 -5.71 -3.33 -14.04
CA GLY A 69 -5.06 -3.18 -12.73
C GLY A 69 -5.05 -4.46 -11.91
N ILE A 70 -5.73 -4.47 -10.76
CA ILE A 70 -5.82 -5.62 -9.83
C ILE A 70 -6.82 -6.69 -10.31
N PHE A 71 -7.52 -6.43 -11.41
CA PHE A 71 -8.45 -7.36 -12.04
C PHE A 71 -7.82 -8.00 -13.28
N ARG A 72 -8.11 -9.29 -13.48
CA ARG A 72 -7.80 -10.05 -14.70
C ARG A 72 -9.10 -10.60 -15.31
N ILE A 73 -9.06 -10.85 -16.61
CA ILE A 73 -10.22 -11.41 -17.34
C ILE A 73 -10.38 -12.88 -16.94
N LYS A 74 -11.51 -13.19 -16.31
CA LYS A 74 -11.96 -14.58 -16.05
C LYS A 74 -12.71 -15.14 -17.25
N LYS A 75 -13.61 -14.33 -17.83
CA LYS A 75 -14.36 -14.65 -19.03
C LYS A 75 -14.36 -13.45 -19.97
N PRO A 76 -13.96 -13.61 -21.24
CA PRO A 76 -13.96 -12.50 -22.19
C PRO A 76 -15.37 -12.05 -22.51
N CYS A 77 -15.51 -10.78 -22.91
CA CYS A 77 -16.78 -10.28 -23.40
C CYS A 77 -17.16 -10.94 -24.72
N SER A 78 -18.45 -11.15 -24.93
CA SER A 78 -19.03 -11.59 -26.19
C SER A 78 -20.18 -10.66 -26.58
N SER A 79 -20.74 -10.78 -27.78
CA SER A 79 -21.91 -9.98 -28.17
C SER A 79 -23.12 -10.22 -27.26
N THR A 80 -23.21 -11.36 -26.58
CA THR A 80 -24.38 -11.74 -25.75
C THR A 80 -24.11 -11.68 -24.25
N SER A 81 -22.85 -11.51 -23.84
CA SER A 81 -22.48 -11.60 -22.43
C SER A 81 -21.39 -10.61 -22.08
N ASN A 82 -21.53 -9.96 -20.92
CA ASN A 82 -20.49 -9.12 -20.37
C ASN A 82 -19.21 -9.91 -20.09
N ALA A 83 -18.08 -9.21 -20.01
CA ALA A 83 -16.86 -9.79 -19.46
C ALA A 83 -17.02 -10.03 -17.95
N GLU A 84 -16.46 -11.14 -17.48
CA GLU A 84 -16.34 -11.44 -16.06
C GLU A 84 -14.89 -11.23 -15.62
N CYS A 85 -14.70 -10.47 -14.54
CA CYS A 85 -13.39 -10.21 -13.96
C CYS A 85 -13.17 -11.03 -12.70
N GLU A 86 -11.91 -11.33 -12.42
CA GLU A 86 -11.46 -11.88 -11.14
C GLU A 86 -10.21 -11.14 -10.67
N CYS A 87 -9.83 -11.33 -9.42
CA CYS A 87 -8.64 -10.68 -8.86
C CYS A 87 -7.34 -11.39 -9.28
N ILE A 88 -6.25 -10.64 -9.32
CA ILE A 88 -4.90 -11.20 -9.47
C ILE A 88 -4.53 -12.10 -8.27
N PRO A 89 -3.56 -13.03 -8.41
CA PRO A 89 -3.15 -13.89 -7.30
C PRO A 89 -2.72 -13.09 -6.05
N GLY A 90 -3.15 -13.55 -4.87
CA GLY A 90 -2.95 -12.85 -3.59
C GLY A 90 -4.06 -11.86 -3.24
N PHE A 91 -5.15 -11.87 -3.99
CA PHE A 91 -6.39 -11.16 -3.73
C PHE A 91 -7.59 -12.05 -4.05
N HIS A 92 -8.69 -11.84 -3.34
CA HIS A 92 -9.96 -12.49 -3.60
C HIS A 92 -11.06 -11.48 -3.91
N CYS A 93 -12.11 -11.97 -4.57
CA CYS A 93 -13.25 -11.14 -4.97
C CYS A 93 -14.16 -10.83 -3.80
N GLU A 94 -14.46 -9.55 -3.62
CA GLU A 94 -15.45 -9.07 -2.67
C GLU A 94 -16.58 -8.32 -3.41
N GLY A 95 -17.82 -8.57 -2.97
CA GLY A 95 -19.03 -7.97 -3.56
C GLY A 95 -19.55 -8.66 -4.82
N ALA A 96 -20.74 -8.23 -5.27
CA ALA A 96 -21.44 -8.82 -6.41
C ALA A 96 -20.64 -8.65 -7.71
N GLY A 97 -20.43 -9.75 -8.42
CA GLY A 97 -19.67 -9.75 -9.68
C GLY A 97 -18.20 -9.35 -9.51
N CYS A 98 -17.58 -9.54 -8.35
CA CYS A 98 -16.19 -9.15 -8.08
C CYS A 98 -15.98 -7.64 -8.30
N SER A 99 -16.78 -6.81 -7.64
CA SER A 99 -16.67 -5.35 -7.73
C SER A 99 -15.41 -4.81 -7.08
N MET A 100 -14.87 -5.51 -6.08
CA MET A 100 -13.67 -5.16 -5.34
C MET A 100 -12.76 -6.37 -5.19
N CYS A 101 -11.46 -6.11 -5.05
CA CYS A 101 -10.46 -7.12 -4.75
C CYS A 101 -9.87 -6.83 -3.37
N GLU A 102 -10.03 -7.77 -2.46
CA GLU A 102 -9.52 -7.70 -1.10
C GLU A 102 -8.26 -8.57 -0.99
N LYS A 103 -7.25 -8.10 -0.26
CA LYS A 103 -5.95 -8.77 -0.20
C LYS A 103 -6.02 -10.03 0.65
N ASP A 104 -5.36 -11.08 0.21
CA ASP A 104 -5.30 -12.34 0.94
C ASP A 104 -4.28 -12.25 2.09
N CYS A 105 -4.77 -12.31 3.32
CA CYS A 105 -3.94 -12.33 4.52
C CYS A 105 -3.79 -13.75 5.06
N LYS A 106 -2.59 -14.07 5.53
CA LYS A 106 -2.26 -15.39 6.06
C LYS A 106 -2.76 -15.57 7.48
N GLN A 107 -2.68 -16.79 7.98
CA GLN A 107 -2.79 -17.04 9.42
C GLN A 107 -1.79 -16.17 10.20
N GLY A 108 -2.23 -15.71 11.36
CA GLY A 108 -1.53 -14.74 12.19
C GLY A 108 -1.43 -13.33 11.63
N GLN A 109 -2.22 -13.02 10.60
CA GLN A 109 -2.41 -11.66 10.08
C GLN A 109 -3.89 -11.31 10.07
N GLU A 110 -4.18 -10.02 10.11
CA GLU A 110 -5.49 -9.44 9.84
C GLU A 110 -5.38 -8.40 8.73
N LEU A 111 -6.46 -8.19 7.99
CA LEU A 111 -6.52 -7.10 7.03
C LEU A 111 -6.81 -5.77 7.75
N THR A 112 -5.99 -4.77 7.48
CA THR A 112 -6.17 -3.39 7.95
C THR A 112 -6.20 -2.43 6.76
N ASN A 113 -6.48 -1.15 7.02
CA ASN A 113 -6.43 -0.09 6.01
C ASN A 113 -5.06 0.03 5.32
N GLU A 114 -3.99 -0.44 5.97
CA GLU A 114 -2.60 -0.44 5.47
C GLU A 114 -2.23 -1.76 4.75
N GLY A 115 -3.17 -2.70 4.68
CA GLY A 115 -2.98 -4.06 4.18
C GLY A 115 -2.88 -5.10 5.30
N CYS A 116 -2.35 -6.29 4.96
CA CYS A 116 -2.19 -7.38 5.93
C CYS A 116 -1.15 -7.01 6.99
N LYS A 117 -1.57 -7.06 8.25
CA LYS A 117 -0.75 -6.78 9.42
C LYS A 117 -0.70 -7.99 10.32
N ASP A 118 0.47 -8.30 10.85
CA ASP A 118 0.63 -9.38 11.84
C ASP A 118 -0.18 -9.08 13.11
N CYS A 119 -0.75 -10.13 13.71
CA CYS A 119 -1.43 -10.02 14.99
C CYS A 119 -0.51 -9.45 16.07
N SER A 120 -1.06 -8.53 16.85
CA SER A 120 -0.33 -7.92 17.97
C SER A 120 -0.09 -8.94 19.07
N PHE A 121 0.90 -8.69 19.93
CA PHE A 121 1.16 -9.56 21.07
C PHE A 121 -0.09 -9.68 21.95
N GLY A 122 -0.42 -10.90 22.37
CA GLY A 122 -1.66 -11.19 23.10
C GLY A 122 -2.86 -11.49 22.22
N THR A 123 -2.73 -11.47 20.89
CA THR A 123 -3.78 -11.86 19.95
C THR A 123 -3.30 -12.92 18.95
N PHE A 124 -4.25 -13.62 18.34
CA PHE A 124 -3.99 -14.63 17.33
C PHE A 124 -5.07 -14.66 16.24
N ASN A 125 -4.72 -15.21 15.07
CA ASN A 125 -5.67 -15.57 14.02
C ASN A 125 -5.28 -16.92 13.41
N ASP A 126 -6.14 -17.92 13.55
CA ASP A 126 -5.95 -19.29 13.08
C ASP A 126 -6.54 -19.55 11.69
N ARG A 127 -7.11 -18.54 11.02
CA ARG A 127 -7.74 -18.65 9.71
C ARG A 127 -7.10 -17.71 8.71
N GLU A 128 -7.09 -18.12 7.45
CA GLU A 128 -6.86 -17.17 6.34
C GLU A 128 -8.01 -16.16 6.31
N HIS A 129 -7.70 -14.90 6.03
CA HIS A 129 -8.67 -13.79 6.00
C HIS A 129 -9.46 -13.58 7.31
N GLY A 130 -8.96 -14.12 8.42
CA GLY A 130 -9.53 -13.91 9.74
C GLY A 130 -9.15 -12.56 10.34
N ILE A 131 -9.68 -12.31 11.53
CA ILE A 131 -9.41 -11.13 12.35
C ILE A 131 -8.63 -11.58 13.58
N CYS A 132 -7.65 -10.79 14.03
CA CYS A 132 -6.90 -11.11 15.23
C CYS A 132 -7.80 -10.99 16.46
N ARG A 133 -7.86 -12.05 17.26
CA ARG A 133 -8.66 -12.14 18.48
C ARG A 133 -7.76 -12.38 19.70
N PRO A 134 -8.13 -11.89 20.89
CA PRO A 134 -7.30 -12.05 22.08
C PRO A 134 -7.11 -13.52 22.43
N TRP A 135 -5.94 -13.82 23.01
CA TRP A 135 -5.66 -15.11 23.63
C TRP A 135 -6.64 -15.43 24.75
N THR A 136 -6.98 -16.71 24.92
CA THR A 136 -7.84 -17.18 26.01
C THR A 136 -7.16 -16.95 27.37
N ASP A 137 -7.81 -16.25 28.29
CA ASP A 137 -7.28 -16.12 29.66
C ASP A 137 -7.57 -17.39 30.49
N CYS A 138 -6.55 -18.24 30.65
CA CYS A 138 -6.65 -19.46 31.44
C CYS A 138 -6.94 -19.20 32.92
N SER A 139 -6.53 -18.04 33.44
CA SER A 139 -6.67 -17.67 34.86
C SER A 139 -8.13 -17.52 35.27
N LEU A 140 -9.00 -17.09 34.34
CA LEU A 140 -10.45 -16.96 34.58
C LEU A 140 -11.10 -18.28 34.98
N ASN A 141 -10.53 -19.41 34.57
CA ASN A 141 -11.03 -20.75 34.88
C ASN A 141 -10.17 -21.49 35.93
N GLY A 142 -9.28 -20.79 36.63
CA GLY A 142 -8.35 -21.40 37.59
C GLY A 142 -7.37 -22.39 36.95
N LYS A 143 -7.11 -22.25 35.64
CA LYS A 143 -6.22 -23.11 34.86
C LYS A 143 -4.87 -22.43 34.67
N ALA A 144 -3.83 -23.23 34.49
CA ALA A 144 -2.51 -22.75 34.08
C ALA A 144 -2.38 -22.80 32.55
N VAL A 145 -1.53 -21.94 32.00
CA VAL A 145 -1.13 -22.00 30.58
C VAL A 145 -0.18 -23.18 30.40
N LEU A 146 -0.57 -24.19 29.60
CA LEU A 146 0.29 -25.32 29.25
C LEU A 146 1.16 -25.01 28.03
N VAL A 147 0.57 -24.38 27.03
CA VAL A 147 1.25 -23.97 25.80
C VAL A 147 0.93 -22.50 25.55
N ASN A 148 1.98 -21.69 25.36
CA ASN A 148 1.82 -20.28 25.04
C ASN A 148 1.16 -20.08 23.67
N GLY A 149 0.37 -19.02 23.58
CA GLY A 149 -0.21 -18.58 22.32
C GLY A 149 0.87 -18.02 21.40
N THR A 150 0.54 -18.00 20.12
CA THR A 150 1.34 -17.37 19.07
C THR A 150 0.44 -16.40 18.29
N LYS A 151 0.98 -15.76 17.25
CA LYS A 151 0.12 -15.01 16.33
C LYS A 151 -0.84 -15.91 15.56
N GLU A 152 -0.54 -17.21 15.39
CA GLU A 152 -1.33 -18.15 14.59
C GLU A 152 -2.23 -19.06 15.45
N SER A 153 -1.95 -19.17 16.75
CA SER A 153 -2.61 -20.13 17.63
C SER A 153 -2.96 -19.53 19.00
N ASP A 154 -4.07 -19.98 19.56
CA ASP A 154 -4.44 -19.63 20.93
C ASP A 154 -3.52 -20.30 21.96
N VAL A 155 -3.58 -19.81 23.19
CA VAL A 155 -3.05 -20.49 24.37
C VAL A 155 -3.83 -21.76 24.67
N VAL A 156 -3.12 -22.81 25.10
CA VAL A 156 -3.73 -24.06 25.56
C VAL A 156 -3.73 -24.08 27.08
N CYS A 157 -4.93 -24.08 27.67
CA CYS A 157 -5.12 -24.12 29.12
C CYS A 157 -5.17 -25.56 29.66
N GLY A 158 -4.62 -25.78 30.85
CA GLY A 158 -4.67 -27.06 31.55
C GLY A 158 -4.74 -26.94 33.07
N PRO A 159 -4.80 -28.08 33.79
CA PRO A 159 -4.80 -28.08 35.24
C PRO A 159 -3.54 -27.39 35.79
N PRO A 160 -3.63 -26.74 36.96
CA PRO A 160 -2.47 -26.13 37.60
C PRO A 160 -1.39 -27.18 37.86
N SER A 161 -0.14 -26.90 37.47
CA SER A 161 0.99 -27.80 37.70
C SER A 161 1.16 -28.03 39.21
N SER A 162 0.96 -29.28 39.65
CA SER A 162 1.15 -29.71 41.02
C SER A 162 2.62 -29.97 41.34
N ASP A 163 3.50 -29.02 41.08
CA ASP A 163 4.95 -29.18 41.31
C ASP A 163 5.48 -28.14 42.29
N PHE A 164 4.91 -28.09 43.50
CA PHE A 164 5.63 -27.63 44.69
C PHE A 164 5.05 -28.33 45.93
N SER A 165 5.57 -29.51 46.24
CA SER A 165 5.45 -30.11 47.57
C SER A 165 6.75 -29.85 48.34
N PRO A 166 6.75 -29.06 49.44
CA PRO A 166 7.90 -28.95 50.31
C PRO A 166 7.87 -30.12 51.31
N GLY A 167 8.59 -31.19 51.00
CA GLY A 167 8.62 -32.42 51.81
C GLY A 167 10.04 -32.84 52.23
N ALA A 168 10.41 -32.41 53.44
CA ALA A 168 11.28 -33.06 54.45
C ALA A 168 12.72 -33.54 54.12
N SER A 169 13.64 -33.12 54.99
CA SER A 169 15.05 -33.49 55.15
C SER A 169 15.39 -34.99 55.13
N SER A 170 16.56 -35.32 54.54
CA SER A 170 17.53 -36.20 55.19
C SER A 170 18.95 -36.06 54.62
N THR A 171 19.86 -35.77 55.55
CA THR A 171 21.23 -36.28 55.68
C THR A 171 22.34 -35.70 54.79
N ILE A 172 23.23 -34.99 55.49
CA ILE A 172 24.54 -34.47 55.11
C ILE A 172 25.52 -35.61 54.77
N VAL A 173 26.21 -35.49 53.64
CA VAL A 173 27.57 -36.02 53.40
C VAL A 173 28.37 -34.92 52.66
N PRO A 174 29.62 -34.58 53.05
CA PRO A 174 30.33 -33.41 52.54
C PRO A 174 31.27 -33.70 51.34
N ALA A 175 31.20 -32.82 50.32
CA ALA A 175 32.25 -32.34 49.38
C ALA A 175 33.00 -33.37 48.48
N PRO A 176 33.60 -32.98 47.32
CA PRO A 176 34.03 -31.63 46.92
C PRO A 176 33.68 -31.18 45.48
N GLY A 177 33.82 -29.88 45.22
CA GLY A 177 33.98 -29.33 43.87
C GLY A 177 32.82 -28.50 43.35
N ARG A 178 32.75 -27.23 43.75
CA ARG A 178 32.13 -26.20 42.90
C ARG A 178 33.00 -26.04 41.67
N GLU A 179 32.46 -26.31 40.48
CA GLU A 179 32.89 -25.69 39.23
C GLU A 179 32.02 -24.44 39.02
N PRO A 180 32.56 -23.22 39.23
CA PRO A 180 31.91 -22.01 38.78
C PRO A 180 32.37 -21.69 37.36
N GLY A 181 31.43 -21.56 36.44
CA GLY A 181 31.63 -20.66 35.30
C GLY A 181 31.75 -21.33 33.95
N LEU A 182 30.59 -21.50 33.31
CA LEU A 182 30.50 -21.33 31.87
C LEU A 182 29.50 -20.23 31.52
N THR A 183 28.36 -20.18 32.24
CA THR A 183 27.34 -19.14 32.06
C THR A 183 27.82 -17.75 32.49
N SER A 184 28.55 -17.63 33.60
CA SER A 184 29.02 -16.33 34.10
C SER A 184 30.09 -15.69 33.20
N GLN A 185 30.95 -16.50 32.58
CA GLN A 185 32.01 -16.03 31.69
C GLN A 185 31.46 -15.56 30.34
N ILE A 186 30.43 -16.25 29.83
CA ILE A 186 29.70 -15.87 28.61
C ILE A 186 28.97 -14.53 28.81
N VAL A 187 28.31 -14.33 29.95
CA VAL A 187 27.61 -13.07 30.26
C VAL A 187 28.60 -11.91 30.40
N ILE A 188 29.74 -12.12 31.08
CA ILE A 188 30.80 -11.10 31.19
C ILE A 188 31.36 -10.75 29.81
N PHE A 189 31.56 -11.73 28.93
CA PHE A 189 32.04 -11.50 27.57
C PHE A 189 31.05 -10.67 26.74
N PHE A 190 29.75 -10.97 26.80
CA PHE A 190 28.72 -10.18 26.11
C PHE A 190 28.58 -8.76 26.67
N LEU A 191 28.70 -8.58 27.99
CA LEU A 191 28.72 -7.25 28.62
C LEU A 191 29.97 -6.44 28.20
N ALA A 192 31.13 -7.08 28.12
CA ALA A 192 32.35 -6.44 27.62
C ALA A 192 32.23 -6.05 26.14
N LEU A 193 31.65 -6.93 25.30
CA LEU A 193 31.47 -6.66 23.88
C LEU A 193 30.49 -5.52 23.61
N THR A 194 29.36 -5.49 24.33
CA THR A 194 28.36 -4.42 24.20
C THR A 194 28.89 -3.08 24.68
N SER A 195 29.61 -3.04 25.81
CA SER A 195 30.26 -1.81 26.29
C SER A 195 31.33 -1.28 25.34
N ALA A 196 32.18 -2.15 24.77
CA ALA A 196 33.18 -1.77 23.78
C ALA A 196 32.51 -1.19 22.51
N ALA A 197 31.46 -1.84 22.01
CA ALA A 197 30.71 -1.35 20.85
C ALA A 197 30.08 0.03 21.10
N MET A 198 29.48 0.24 22.27
CA MET A 198 28.91 1.53 22.66
C MET A 198 29.96 2.63 22.76
N LEU A 199 31.14 2.34 23.31
CA LEU A 199 32.26 3.28 23.38
C LEU A 199 32.81 3.62 21.98
N CYS A 200 32.90 2.63 21.08
CA CYS A 200 33.27 2.85 19.69
C CYS A 200 32.26 3.75 18.98
N LEU A 201 30.96 3.49 19.13
CA LEU A 201 29.92 4.33 18.51
C LEU A 201 29.96 5.76 19.04
N ALA A 202 30.12 5.93 20.36
CA ALA A 202 30.26 7.25 20.96
C ALA A 202 31.49 8.00 20.44
N SER A 203 32.64 7.32 20.32
CA SER A 203 33.86 7.94 19.78
C SER A 203 33.71 8.31 18.31
N PHE A 204 33.06 7.48 17.49
CA PHE A 204 32.72 7.81 16.11
C PHE A 204 31.82 9.04 16.02
N VAL A 205 30.79 9.14 16.86
CA VAL A 205 29.90 10.32 16.89
C VAL A 205 30.68 11.58 17.28
N VAL A 206 31.54 11.50 18.30
CA VAL A 206 32.39 12.62 18.74
C VAL A 206 33.37 13.04 17.64
N LEU A 207 33.97 12.09 16.92
CA LEU A 207 34.85 12.37 15.77
C LEU A 207 34.09 13.05 14.65
N ARG A 208 32.91 12.56 14.28
CA ARG A 208 32.07 13.20 13.25
C ARG A 208 31.67 14.61 13.66
N PHE A 209 31.29 14.81 14.93
CA PHE A 209 30.96 16.13 15.45
C PHE A 209 32.19 17.06 15.49
N SER A 210 33.36 16.53 15.80
CA SER A 210 34.63 17.28 15.81
C SER A 210 35.06 17.68 14.41
N VAL A 211 34.94 16.77 13.42
CA VAL A 211 35.20 17.06 12.00
C VAL A 211 34.20 18.09 11.47
N ILE A 212 32.92 17.97 11.81
CA ILE A 212 31.91 18.97 11.44
C ILE A 212 32.23 20.32 12.09
N LYS A 213 32.57 20.35 13.38
CA LYS A 213 32.93 21.58 14.10
C LYS A 213 34.22 22.19 13.56
N GLN A 214 35.21 21.38 13.18
CA GLN A 214 36.45 21.83 12.57
C GLN A 214 36.25 22.32 11.14
N GLY A 215 35.38 21.66 10.35
CA GLY A 215 34.93 22.12 9.04
C GLY A 215 34.18 23.44 9.15
N ARG A 216 33.27 23.60 10.12
CA ARG A 216 32.59 24.87 10.41
C ARG A 216 33.58 25.95 10.83
N LYS A 217 34.57 25.66 11.69
CA LYS A 217 35.65 26.60 12.05
C LYS A 217 36.49 27.00 10.84
N LYS A 218 36.86 26.05 9.98
CA LYS A 218 37.63 26.30 8.74
C LYS A 218 36.82 27.14 7.75
N LEU A 219 35.52 26.87 7.60
CA LEU A 219 34.59 27.67 6.80
C LEU A 219 34.45 29.09 7.35
N LEU A 220 34.31 29.26 8.67
CA LEU A 220 34.20 30.56 9.33
C LEU A 220 35.51 31.36 9.23
N TYR A 221 36.66 30.69 9.18
CA TYR A 221 37.97 31.31 8.93
C TYR A 221 38.08 31.81 7.48
N ILE A 222 37.72 30.98 6.49
CA ILE A 222 37.73 31.36 5.07
C ILE A 222 36.74 32.52 4.81
N PHE A 223 35.56 32.50 5.43
CA PHE A 223 34.55 33.56 5.26
C PHE A 223 34.95 34.89 5.92
N LYS A 224 35.86 34.88 6.91
CA LYS A 224 36.41 36.09 7.54
C LYS A 224 37.59 36.71 6.76
N GLN A 225 38.07 36.07 5.68
CA GLN A 225 39.28 36.50 4.98
C GLN A 225 39.14 37.50 3.81
N PRO A 226 37.98 38.05 3.40
CA PRO A 226 37.97 39.07 2.34
C PRO A 226 38.09 40.53 2.83
N PHE A 227 38.38 40.78 4.12
CA PHE A 227 38.43 42.17 4.63
C PHE A 227 39.65 42.47 5.52
N MET A 228 40.86 42.16 5.06
CA MET A 228 42.08 42.81 5.56
C MET A 228 43.09 42.93 4.41
N ARG A 229 43.11 44.09 3.74
CA ARG A 229 44.29 44.56 2.99
C ARG A 229 45.39 44.88 4.01
N PRO A 230 46.62 44.36 3.87
CA PRO A 230 47.80 45.06 4.32
C PRO A 230 48.24 46.02 3.22
N VAL A 231 48.39 47.28 3.61
CA VAL A 231 49.06 48.35 2.87
C VAL A 231 50.49 47.90 2.52
N GLN A 232 50.89 48.10 1.26
CA GLN A 232 52.26 47.90 0.80
C GLN A 232 53.21 48.87 1.52
N THR A 233 54.30 48.35 2.08
CA THR A 233 55.52 49.11 2.36
C THR A 233 56.74 48.35 1.84
N ALA A 234 57.56 49.10 1.09
CA ALA A 234 58.96 48.90 0.72
C ALA A 234 59.32 47.92 -0.41
N GLN A 235 59.80 48.54 -1.50
CA GLN A 235 60.68 47.99 -2.54
C GLN A 235 62.13 48.41 -2.21
N GLU A 236 63.07 47.47 -2.24
CA GLU A 236 64.54 47.56 -2.48
C GLU A 236 64.93 46.10 -2.82
N GLU A 237 65.64 45.69 -3.87
CA GLU A 237 66.56 46.27 -4.86
C GLU A 237 66.46 45.38 -6.14
N ASP A 238 66.42 45.92 -7.36
CA ASP A 238 67.55 46.11 -8.30
C ASP A 238 67.63 45.05 -9.43
N ALA A 239 67.94 45.58 -10.62
CA ALA A 239 68.47 44.98 -11.84
C ALA A 239 67.56 44.23 -12.86
N CYS A 240 67.69 44.74 -14.11
CA CYS A 240 67.55 44.10 -15.44
C CYS A 240 66.14 44.03 -16.06
N SER A 241 65.78 44.99 -16.93
CA SER A 241 66.02 45.00 -18.42
C SER A 241 65.10 43.98 -19.13
N CYS A 242 64.13 44.35 -19.99
CA CYS A 242 64.23 45.19 -21.19
C CYS A 242 62.89 45.86 -21.60
N ARG A 243 63.04 47.07 -22.15
CA ARG A 243 62.24 47.90 -23.11
C ARG A 243 60.84 47.48 -23.64
N PHE A 244 59.96 48.50 -23.61
CA PHE A 244 58.76 48.82 -24.42
C PHE A 244 59.07 49.08 -25.94
N PRO A 245 58.13 49.60 -26.76
CA PRO A 245 56.83 49.11 -27.25
C PRO A 245 56.73 49.28 -28.80
N GLU A 246 55.57 49.01 -29.45
CA GLU A 246 55.06 49.70 -30.67
C GLU A 246 53.72 49.02 -31.06
N GLU A 247 52.59 49.73 -30.98
CA GLU A 247 51.88 50.38 -32.09
C GLU A 247 51.24 49.40 -33.10
N GLU A 248 49.90 49.40 -33.19
CA GLU A 248 49.15 49.91 -34.35
C GLU A 248 47.66 49.49 -34.30
N GLU A 249 46.82 50.53 -34.33
CA GLU A 249 45.66 50.77 -35.21
C GLU A 249 44.94 49.59 -35.90
N GLY A 250 43.60 49.66 -35.92
CA GLY A 250 42.79 49.01 -36.94
C GLY A 250 41.48 48.41 -36.46
N GLU A 251 40.50 49.26 -36.11
CA GLU A 251 39.10 48.83 -36.11
C GLU A 251 38.55 49.04 -37.54
N CYS A 252 38.12 47.96 -38.18
CA CYS A 252 37.38 47.99 -39.45
C CYS A 252 36.10 47.16 -39.33
N GLU A 253 35.06 47.80 -39.86
CA GLU A 253 33.65 47.48 -40.04
C GLU A 253 33.24 46.03 -40.31
N LEU A 254 32.03 45.66 -39.87
CA LEU A 254 30.83 45.52 -40.71
C LEU A 254 29.56 45.24 -39.89
#